data_AF-A0A358A025-F1
#
_entry.id   AF-A0A358A025-F1
#
_cell.length_a   1.000
_cell.length_b   1.000
_cell.length_c   1.000
_cell.angle_alpha   90.00
_cell.angle_beta   90.00
_cell.angle_gamma   90.00
#
_symmetry.space_group_name_H-M   'P 1'
#
loop_
_entity.id
_entity.type
_entity.pdbx_description
1 polymer ?
#
loop_
_entity_poly.entity_id
_entity_poly.type
_entity_poly.pdbx_seq_one_letter_code
_entity_poly.pdbx_strand_id
1 'polypeptide(L)'
;SDGGGSIRIPASECGLVGLKPTRGRVPLGPAISDSWAGSTSNGVVTRTVRDTAALLDAIAGPMPGDAYAAPVLPGPLAAEVGREPGSLKIGVLDHPLLPGVE
;
A
#
# COMPACT_ATOMS: atom_id res chain seq x y z
N SER A 1 1.77 -7.39 -6.94
CA SER A 1 2.72 -7.04 -5.87
C SER A 1 3.50 -5.79 -6.28
N ASP A 2 4.10 -5.09 -5.33
CA ASP A 2 4.91 -3.88 -5.58
C ASP A 2 6.14 -3.92 -4.68
N GLY A 3 7.30 -4.10 -5.31
CA GLY A 3 8.60 -3.83 -4.71
C GLY A 3 9.18 -2.52 -5.21
N GLY A 4 9.23 -2.37 -6.54
CA GLY A 4 9.87 -1.23 -7.22
C GLY A 4 8.89 -0.22 -7.81
N GLY A 5 7.59 -0.34 -7.51
CA GLY A 5 6.53 0.44 -8.13
C GLY A 5 5.53 -0.38 -8.94
N SER A 6 5.63 -1.72 -8.96
CA SER A 6 4.82 -2.58 -9.86
C SER A 6 3.30 -2.57 -9.60
N ILE A 7 2.81 -1.91 -8.54
CA ILE A 7 1.37 -1.57 -8.39
C ILE A 7 1.15 -0.11 -8.81
N ARG A 8 1.96 0.82 -8.27
CA ARG A 8 1.75 2.26 -8.45
C ARG A 8 2.03 2.76 -9.86
N ILE A 9 3.08 2.26 -10.52
CA ILE A 9 3.47 2.63 -11.88
C ILE A 9 2.33 2.26 -12.87
N PRO A 10 1.91 0.99 -13.01
CA PRO A 10 0.83 0.67 -13.96
C PRO A 10 -0.51 1.32 -13.60
N ALA A 11 -0.80 1.52 -12.31
CA ALA A 11 -2.01 2.26 -11.91
C ALA A 11 -1.97 3.73 -12.40
N SER A 12 -0.81 4.38 -12.32
CA SER A 12 -0.60 5.73 -12.87
C SER A 12 -0.84 5.77 -14.38
N GLU A 13 -0.22 4.85 -15.12
CA GLU A 13 -0.36 4.78 -16.59
C GLU A 13 -1.79 4.49 -17.06
N CYS A 14 -2.60 3.82 -16.22
CA CYS A 14 -3.97 3.45 -16.55
C CYS A 14 -5.05 4.35 -15.93
N GLY A 15 -4.68 5.40 -15.19
CA GLY A 15 -5.64 6.27 -14.51
C GLY A 15 -6.44 5.55 -13.41
N LEU A 16 -5.78 4.67 -12.66
CA LEU A 16 -6.36 3.88 -11.58
C LEU A 16 -5.76 4.24 -10.22
N VAL A 17 -6.40 3.78 -9.14
CA VAL A 17 -5.87 3.88 -7.78
C VAL A 17 -5.01 2.64 -7.50
N GLY A 18 -3.71 2.82 -7.32
CA GLY A 18 -2.78 1.75 -6.92
C GLY A 18 -2.19 2.00 -5.54
N LEU A 19 -2.44 1.11 -4.58
CA LEU A 19 -1.93 1.23 -3.21
C LEU A 19 -0.96 0.09 -2.86
N LYS A 20 0.30 0.46 -2.62
CA LYS A 20 1.27 -0.40 -1.92
C LYS A 20 1.17 -0.12 -0.41
N PRO A 21 0.68 -1.08 0.41
CA PRO A 21 0.54 -0.86 1.83
C PRO A 21 1.88 -0.86 2.56
N THR A 22 1.83 -0.61 3.88
CA THR A 22 2.95 -0.86 4.81
C THR A 22 3.42 -2.32 4.68
N ARG A 23 4.74 -2.56 4.74
CA ARG A 23 5.30 -3.92 4.79
C ARG A 23 4.64 -4.72 5.91
N GLY A 24 4.27 -5.96 5.64
CA GLY A 24 3.59 -6.84 6.61
C GLY A 24 2.14 -6.47 6.92
N ARG A 25 1.53 -5.55 6.16
CA ARG A 25 0.08 -5.25 6.26
C ARG A 25 -0.76 -6.35 5.61
N VAL A 26 -0.30 -6.83 4.45
CA VAL A 26 -0.93 -7.90 3.67
C VAL A 26 0.05 -9.07 3.64
N PRO A 27 -0.39 -10.29 4.01
CA PRO A 27 0.44 -11.48 3.98
C PRO A 27 1.06 -11.73 2.60
N LEU A 28 2.29 -12.22 2.59
CA LEU A 28 2.98 -12.71 1.40
C LEU A 28 3.11 -14.25 1.41
N GLY A 29 3.06 -14.83 2.61
CA GLY A 29 3.17 -16.26 2.84
C GLY A 29 1.94 -17.07 2.41
N PRO A 30 2.00 -18.41 2.52
CA PRO A 30 3.09 -19.17 3.14
C PRO A 30 4.24 -19.51 2.19
N ALA A 31 4.06 -19.39 0.87
CA ALA A 31 5.07 -19.81 -0.11
C ALA A 31 6.28 -18.88 -0.19
N ILE A 32 6.08 -17.58 0.07
CA ILE A 32 7.11 -16.54 0.00
C ILE A 32 6.95 -15.65 1.23
N SER A 33 7.79 -15.82 2.25
CA SER A 33 7.69 -15.01 3.49
C SER A 33 8.47 -13.69 3.41
N ASP A 34 9.53 -13.61 2.59
CA ASP A 34 10.36 -12.42 2.48
C ASP A 34 10.93 -12.22 1.06
N SER A 35 10.19 -11.55 0.19
CA SER A 35 10.62 -11.23 -1.18
C SER A 35 11.37 -9.91 -1.24
N TRP A 36 12.52 -9.92 -1.91
CA TRP A 36 13.39 -8.74 -2.11
C TRP A 36 13.72 -8.00 -0.80
N ALA A 37 14.14 -8.77 0.22
CA ALA A 37 14.38 -8.28 1.58
C ALA A 37 13.19 -7.50 2.18
N GLY A 38 11.98 -7.91 1.77
CA GLY A 38 10.66 -7.39 2.13
C GLY A 38 10.37 -5.99 1.63
N SER A 39 11.06 -5.60 0.56
CA SER A 39 10.67 -4.46 -0.26
C SER A 39 9.37 -4.73 -1.00
N THR A 40 9.11 -6.00 -1.34
CA THR A 40 7.88 -6.43 -2.01
C THR A 40 6.70 -6.48 -1.04
N SER A 41 5.58 -5.88 -1.42
CA SER A 41 4.30 -6.02 -0.71
C SER A 41 3.17 -6.35 -1.69
N ASN A 42 2.23 -7.19 -1.26
CA ASN A 42 0.93 -7.27 -1.94
C ASN A 42 0.10 -6.03 -1.61
N GLY A 43 -0.78 -5.65 -2.53
CA GLY A 43 -1.60 -4.46 -2.43
C GLY A 43 -2.73 -4.53 -3.45
N VAL A 44 -3.38 -3.40 -3.71
CA VAL A 44 -4.61 -3.36 -4.53
C VAL A 44 -4.51 -2.36 -5.66
N VAL A 45 -5.23 -2.65 -6.75
CA VAL A 45 -5.50 -1.74 -7.86
C VAL A 45 -7.02 -1.67 -8.05
N THR A 46 -7.59 -0.48 -7.96
CA THR A 46 -9.04 -0.25 -8.07
C THR A 46 -9.38 0.99 -8.89
N ARG A 47 -10.66 1.20 -9.17
CA ARG A 47 -11.16 2.43 -9.83
C ARG A 47 -11.37 3.59 -8.86
N THR A 48 -11.56 3.32 -7.57
CA THR A 48 -11.86 4.34 -6.57
C THR A 48 -11.10 4.12 -5.27
N VAL A 49 -10.85 5.21 -4.54
CA VAL A 49 -10.23 5.17 -3.19
C VAL A 49 -11.10 4.39 -2.21
N ARG A 50 -12.43 4.50 -2.32
CA ARG A 50 -13.39 3.73 -1.51
C ARG A 50 -13.17 2.23 -1.67
N ASP A 51 -13.06 1.74 -2.91
CA ASP A 51 -12.85 0.32 -3.18
C ASP A 51 -11.46 -0.13 -2.70
N THR A 52 -10.44 0.72 -2.84
CA THR A 52 -9.09 0.44 -2.30
C THR A 52 -9.14 0.23 -0.78
N ALA A 53 -9.84 1.11 -0.05
CA ALA A 53 -9.96 1.00 1.40
C ALA A 53 -10.71 -0.27 1.83
N ALA A 54 -11.86 -0.56 1.19
CA ALA A 54 -12.66 -1.75 1.50
C ALA A 54 -11.91 -3.05 1.18
N LEU A 55 -11.20 -3.12 0.04
CA LEU A 55 -10.39 -4.30 -0.29
C LEU A 55 -9.21 -4.46 0.66
N LEU A 56 -8.56 -3.36 1.06
CA LEU A 56 -7.44 -3.46 1.99
C LEU A 56 -7.91 -3.93 3.38
N ASP A 57 -9.07 -3.49 3.85
CA ASP A 57 -9.68 -4.01 5.09
C ASP A 57 -9.95 -5.52 5.01
N ALA A 58 -10.31 -6.03 3.83
CA ALA A 58 -10.63 -7.44 3.62
C ALA A 58 -9.39 -8.35 3.56
N ILE A 59 -8.24 -7.83 3.11
CA ILE A 59 -7.03 -8.64 2.88
C ILE A 59 -5.89 -8.34 3.87
N ALA A 60 -6.03 -7.31 4.71
CA ALA A 60 -5.01 -6.97 5.70
C ALA A 60 -5.14 -7.82 6.97
N GLY A 61 -4.00 -8.07 7.60
CA GLY A 61 -3.90 -8.81 8.86
C GLY A 61 -2.78 -9.85 8.82
N PRO A 62 -2.11 -10.11 9.94
CA PRO A 62 -1.05 -11.11 10.00
C PRO A 62 -1.62 -12.52 9.83
N MET A 63 -0.90 -13.37 9.11
CA MET A 63 -1.21 -14.79 8.95
C MET A 63 -0.09 -15.68 9.53
N PRO A 64 -0.40 -16.92 9.95
CA PRO A 64 0.62 -17.86 10.41
C PRO A 64 1.73 -18.04 9.36
N GLY A 65 2.98 -17.81 9.77
CA GLY A 65 4.16 -17.92 8.90
C GLY A 65 4.62 -16.61 8.24
N ASP A 66 3.92 -15.48 8.46
CA ASP A 66 4.42 -14.18 8.02
C ASP A 66 5.71 -13.79 8.77
N ALA A 67 6.71 -13.30 8.01
CA ALA A 67 7.97 -12.82 8.59
C ALA A 67 7.82 -11.45 9.28
N TYR A 68 6.79 -10.68 8.94
CA TYR A 68 6.55 -9.33 9.43
C TYR A 68 5.06 -9.10 9.68
N ALA A 69 4.73 -8.35 10.73
CA ALA A 69 3.37 -7.89 11.01
C ALA A 69 3.37 -6.37 11.17
N ALA A 70 2.56 -5.67 10.37
CA ALA A 70 2.39 -4.24 10.53
C ALA A 70 1.57 -3.92 11.80
N PRO A 71 1.79 -2.75 12.45
CA PRO A 71 0.99 -2.32 13.59
C PRO A 71 -0.50 -2.29 13.26
N VAL A 72 -1.35 -2.78 14.17
CA VAL A 72 -2.81 -2.81 14.00
C VAL A 72 -3.34 -1.41 13.74
N LEU A 73 -4.25 -1.27 12.78
CA LEU A 73 -4.93 -0.01 12.49
C LEU A 73 -5.99 0.27 13.56
N PRO A 74 -6.24 1.53 13.93
CA PRO A 74 -7.27 1.89 14.92
C PRO A 74 -8.70 1.45 14.54
N GLY A 75 -8.94 1.20 13.25
CA GLY A 75 -10.21 0.75 12.72
C GLY A 75 -10.13 0.46 11.23
N PRO A 76 -11.26 0.11 10.59
CA PRO A 76 -11.34 -0.13 9.16
C PRO A 76 -11.02 1.14 8.36
N LEU A 77 -10.19 1.02 7.34
CA LEU A 77 -9.85 2.11 6.41
C LEU A 77 -11.08 2.62 5.66
N ALA A 78 -12.06 1.75 5.37
CA ALA A 78 -13.30 2.14 4.73
C ALA A 78 -14.09 3.18 5.54
N ALA A 79 -13.94 3.19 6.87
CA ALA A 79 -14.57 4.18 7.74
C ALA A 79 -13.88 5.55 7.70
N GLU A 80 -12.63 5.61 7.23
CA GLU A 80 -11.86 6.86 7.10
C GLU A 80 -12.18 7.61 5.80
N VAL A 81 -12.69 6.92 4.78
CA VAL A 81 -13.00 7.53 3.48
C VAL A 81 -14.16 8.52 3.61
N GLY A 82 -13.89 9.79 3.30
CA GLY A 82 -14.88 10.87 3.37
C GLY A 82 -15.00 11.52 4.74
N ARG A 83 -14.22 11.09 5.74
CA ARG A 83 -14.09 11.85 6.99
C ARG A 83 -13.28 13.13 6.74
N GLU A 84 -13.67 14.21 7.41
CA GLU A 84 -12.91 15.45 7.40
C GLU A 84 -11.53 15.24 8.06
N PRO A 85 -10.41 15.41 7.33
CA PRO A 85 -9.09 15.10 7.85
C PRO A 85 -8.54 16.17 8.82
N GLY A 86 -9.23 17.32 8.94
CA GLY A 86 -8.72 18.47 9.67
C GLY A 86 -7.50 19.09 8.99
N SER A 87 -6.62 19.72 9.77
CA SER A 87 -5.39 20.33 9.25
C SER A 87 -4.28 19.28 9.12
N LEU A 88 -3.80 19.08 7.89
CA LEU A 88 -2.69 18.18 7.58
C LEU A 88 -1.42 18.97 7.28
N LYS A 89 -0.27 18.47 7.75
CA LYS A 89 1.05 18.96 7.33
C LYS A 89 1.48 18.18 6.08
N ILE A 90 1.50 18.85 4.93
CA ILE A 90 1.79 18.24 3.63
C ILE A 90 3.16 18.72 3.14
N GLY A 91 4.08 17.78 2.92
CA GLY A 91 5.36 18.05 2.26
C GLY A 91 5.28 17.79 0.76
N VAL A 92 5.97 18.61 -0.04
CA VAL A 92 6.07 18.46 -1.50
C VAL A 92 7.51 18.13 -1.85
N LEU A 93 7.71 17.07 -2.61
CA LEU A 93 8.98 16.75 -3.25
C LEU A 93 8.88 17.22 -4.72
N ASP A 94 9.69 18.21 -5.08
CA ASP A 94 9.68 18.86 -6.39
C ASP A 94 10.81 18.38 -7.32
N HIS A 95 11.61 17.40 -6.88
CA HIS A 95 12.71 16.81 -7.64
C HIS A 95 12.78 15.28 -7.46
N PRO A 96 13.38 14.53 -8.40
CA PRO A 96 13.56 13.10 -8.27
C PRO A 96 14.43 12.73 -7.06
N LEU A 97 14.07 11.65 -6.35
CA LEU A 97 14.88 11.11 -5.25
C LEU A 97 16.20 10.48 -5.72
N LEU A 98 16.24 10.05 -6.98
CA LEU A 98 17.41 9.44 -7.59
C LEU A 98 18.10 10.46 -8.50
N PRO A 99 19.41 10.70 -8.33
CA PRO A 99 20.16 11.59 -9.20
C PRO A 99 20.13 11.10 -10.66
N GLY A 100 20.05 12.03 -11.61
CA GLY A 100 20.22 11.73 -13.05
C GLY A 100 19.01 11.09 -13.74
N VAL A 101 17.83 11.15 -13.12
CA VAL A 101 16.56 10.73 -13.73
C VAL A 101 15.77 11.99 -14.07
N GLU A 102 16.15 12.66 -15.17
CA GLU A 102 15.40 13.80 -15.73
C GLU A 102 14.42 13.33 -16.81
#